data_AF-L9L1X3-F1
#
_entry.id   AF-L9L1X3-F1
#
_cell.length_a   1.000
_cell.length_b   1.000
_cell.length_c   1.000
_cell.angle_alpha   90.00
_cell.angle_beta   90.00
_cell.angle_gamma   90.00
#
_symmetry.space_group_name_H-M   'P 1'
#
loop_
_entity.id
_entity.type
_entity.pdbx_description
1 polymer ?
#
loop_
_entity_poly.entity_id
_entity_poly.type
_entity_poly.pdbx_seq_one_letter_code
_entity_poly.pdbx_strand_id
1 'polypeptide(L)'
;MYHMTSQPYEISKEYKEDRKKGMKLSEKNLHQYKILDWYSNRQKVVKDRKYSQVLTDSLDNKLREDLERLKKIRVHRVLCHFWGLQF
;
A
#
# COMPACT_ATOMS: atom_id res chain seq x y z
N MET A 1 45.63 -9.11 -9.49
CA MET A 1 45.01 -7.98 -8.76
C MET A 1 43.62 -8.43 -8.33
N TYR A 2 43.42 -8.64 -7.04
CA TYR A 2 42.13 -9.05 -6.49
C TYR A 2 41.11 -7.92 -6.71
N HIS A 3 40.29 -8.03 -7.76
CA HIS A 3 39.09 -7.20 -7.85
C HIS A 3 38.12 -7.72 -6.79
N MET A 4 38.03 -6.93 -5.72
CA MET A 4 37.08 -6.99 -4.62
C MET A 4 35.75 -7.61 -5.05
N THR A 5 35.55 -8.88 -4.71
CA THR A 5 34.22 -9.48 -4.69
C THR A 5 33.49 -8.80 -3.54
N SER A 6 32.55 -7.91 -3.85
CA SER A 6 31.67 -7.29 -2.85
C SER A 6 31.14 -8.37 -1.90
N GLN A 7 31.31 -8.13 -0.60
CA GLN A 7 30.88 -9.07 0.43
C GLN A 7 29.40 -9.44 0.19
N PRO A 8 28.99 -10.72 0.32
CA PRO A 8 27.64 -11.17 -0.01
C PRO A 8 26.53 -10.37 0.72
N TYR A 9 26.85 -9.80 1.86
CA TYR A 9 25.99 -8.89 2.61
C TYR A 9 25.70 -7.56 1.88
N GLU A 10 26.69 -6.93 1.25
CA GLU A 10 26.52 -5.63 0.57
C GLU A 10 25.69 -5.79 -0.72
N ILE A 11 25.94 -6.86 -1.47
CA ILE A 11 25.14 -7.25 -2.64
C ILE A 11 23.66 -7.42 -2.24
N SER A 12 23.40 -8.08 -1.11
CA SER A 12 22.03 -8.30 -0.62
C SER A 12 21.30 -7.00 -0.24
N LYS A 13 22.03 -5.97 0.20
CA LYS A 13 21.46 -4.64 0.51
C LYS A 13 21.10 -3.89 -0.76
N GLU A 14 22.00 -3.86 -1.73
CA GLU A 14 21.80 -3.22 -3.03
C GLU A 14 20.55 -3.80 -3.73
N TYR A 15 20.43 -5.13 -3.79
CA TYR A 15 19.23 -5.78 -4.31
C TYR A 15 17.95 -5.41 -3.54
N LYS A 16 18.02 -5.25 -2.22
CA LYS A 16 16.86 -4.82 -1.42
C LYS A 16 16.49 -3.36 -1.70
N GLU A 17 17.47 -2.49 -1.88
CA GLU A 17 17.25 -1.07 -2.21
C GLU A 17 16.65 -0.91 -3.59
N ASP A 18 17.16 -1.62 -4.59
CA ASP A 18 16.63 -1.58 -5.94
C ASP A 18 15.23 -2.18 -6.02
N ARG A 19 14.96 -3.26 -5.26
CA ARG A 19 13.59 -3.79 -5.14
C ARG A 19 12.63 -2.78 -4.50
N LYS A 20 13.07 -2.05 -3.46
CA LYS A 20 12.29 -0.98 -2.82
C LYS A 20 12.02 0.16 -3.79
N LYS A 21 13.00 0.56 -4.61
CA LYS A 21 12.82 1.59 -5.67
C LYS A 21 11.79 1.13 -6.71
N GLY A 22 11.86 -0.13 -7.15
CA GLY A 22 10.87 -0.71 -8.08
C GLY A 22 9.45 -0.73 -7.51
N MET A 23 9.28 -1.05 -6.22
CA MET A 23 7.97 -1.03 -5.54
C MET A 23 7.40 0.39 -5.39
N LYS A 24 8.25 1.40 -5.15
CA LYS A 24 7.80 2.80 -5.11
C LYS A 24 7.39 3.32 -6.49
N LEU A 25 8.02 2.82 -7.55
CA LEU A 25 7.67 3.20 -8.93
C LEU A 25 6.33 2.60 -9.36
N SER A 26 6.02 1.36 -8.94
CA SER A 26 4.74 0.72 -9.23
C SER A 26 3.57 1.38 -8.50
N GLU A 27 3.77 1.93 -7.30
CA GLU A 27 2.74 2.65 -6.53
C GLU A 27 2.15 3.85 -7.29
N LYS A 28 2.99 4.64 -7.96
CA LYS A 28 2.57 5.89 -8.60
C LYS A 28 1.97 5.70 -9.99
N ASN A 29 2.33 4.61 -10.68
CA ASN A 29 2.10 4.46 -12.12
C ASN A 29 1.68 3.04 -12.53
N LEU A 30 0.77 2.40 -11.79
CA LEU A 30 0.19 1.08 -12.13
C LEU A 30 -0.27 0.98 -13.60
N HIS A 31 -0.89 2.04 -14.13
CA HIS A 31 -1.38 2.09 -15.51
C HIS A 31 -0.28 2.04 -16.57
N GLN A 32 0.93 2.52 -16.26
CA GLN A 32 2.06 2.50 -17.20
C GLN A 32 2.54 1.07 -17.48
N TYR A 33 2.35 0.16 -16.51
CA TYR A 33 2.74 -1.24 -16.61
C TYR A 33 1.62 -2.15 -17.12
N LYS A 34 0.51 -1.58 -17.61
CA LYS A 34 -0.68 -2.33 -18.08
C LYS A 34 -1.21 -3.33 -17.05
N ILE A 35 -1.00 -3.07 -15.77
CA ILE A 35 -1.55 -3.90 -14.69
C ILE A 35 -3.06 -3.65 -14.63
N LEU A 36 -3.84 -4.71 -14.55
CA LEU A 36 -5.31 -4.63 -14.55
C LEU A 36 -5.80 -4.03 -13.22
N ASP A 37 -6.86 -3.21 -13.29
CA ASP A 37 -7.42 -2.49 -12.14
C ASP A 37 -7.87 -3.40 -10.98
N TRP A 38 -8.29 -4.64 -11.28
CA TRP A 38 -8.73 -5.61 -10.28
C TRP A 38 -7.60 -6.10 -9.37
N TYR A 39 -6.33 -5.95 -9.78
CA TYR A 39 -5.17 -6.33 -8.97
C TYR A 39 -4.86 -5.30 -7.86
N SER A 40 -5.47 -4.12 -7.94
CA SER A 40 -5.22 -3.04 -6.99
C SER A 40 -5.85 -3.33 -5.62
N ASN A 41 -5.06 -3.20 -4.53
CA ASN A 41 -5.55 -3.41 -3.16
C ASN A 41 -6.59 -2.37 -2.71
N ARG A 42 -6.64 -1.19 -3.34
CA ARG A 42 -7.63 -0.16 -3.03
C ARG A 42 -8.33 0.30 -4.31
N GLN A 43 -9.53 -0.23 -4.49
CA GLN A 43 -10.34 -0.03 -5.69
C GLN A 43 -11.42 1.03 -5.46
N LYS A 44 -11.76 1.78 -6.53
CA LYS A 44 -12.92 2.67 -6.60
C LYS A 44 -13.10 3.54 -5.34
N VAL A 45 -12.07 4.31 -5.01
CA VAL A 45 -12.12 5.24 -3.87
C VAL A 45 -13.30 6.19 -4.03
N VAL A 46 -14.07 6.42 -2.97
CA VAL A 46 -15.33 7.19 -3.01
C VAL A 46 -15.16 8.60 -3.55
N LYS A 47 -14.01 9.26 -3.28
CA LYS A 47 -13.73 10.63 -3.73
C LYS A 47 -13.45 10.71 -5.24
N ASP A 48 -12.46 9.96 -5.71
CA ASP A 48 -11.90 10.16 -7.07
C ASP A 48 -12.25 9.03 -8.05
N ARG A 49 -12.90 7.96 -7.58
CA ARG A 49 -13.15 6.70 -8.33
C ARG A 49 -11.91 6.07 -8.97
N LYS A 50 -10.72 6.43 -8.50
CA LYS A 50 -9.44 5.89 -8.97
C LYS A 50 -9.11 4.56 -8.28
N TYR A 51 -8.27 3.78 -8.95
CA TYR A 51 -7.61 2.58 -8.42
C TYR A 51 -6.21 2.94 -7.95
N SER A 52 -5.79 2.44 -6.80
CA SER A 52 -4.50 2.81 -6.20
C SER A 52 -3.89 1.63 -5.43
N GLN A 53 -2.61 1.33 -5.66
CA GLN A 53 -1.84 0.48 -4.75
C GLN A 53 -1.53 1.31 -3.50
N VAL A 54 -1.76 0.75 -2.31
CA VAL A 54 -1.36 1.38 -1.05
C VAL A 54 -0.22 0.55 -0.46
N LEU A 55 0.91 1.19 -0.19
CA LEU A 55 2.04 0.57 0.52
C LEU A 55 1.80 0.55 2.02
N THR A 56 2.53 -0.29 2.74
CA THR A 56 2.42 -0.45 4.20
C THR A 56 2.51 0.88 4.95
N ASP A 57 3.44 1.76 4.54
CA ASP A 57 3.69 3.04 5.22
C ASP A 57 2.47 3.98 5.23
N SER A 58 1.60 3.89 4.22
CA SER A 58 0.42 4.75 4.08
C SER A 58 -0.90 4.01 4.35
N LEU A 59 -0.84 2.69 4.56
CA LEU A 59 -2.01 1.84 4.75
C LEU A 59 -2.80 2.22 6.00
N ASP A 60 -2.13 2.38 7.14
CA ASP A 60 -2.76 2.72 8.42
C ASP A 60 -3.51 4.05 8.36
N ASN A 61 -2.90 5.05 7.74
CA ASN A 61 -3.51 6.38 7.59
C ASN A 61 -4.79 6.30 6.74
N LYS A 62 -4.77 5.53 5.64
CA LYS A 62 -5.95 5.38 4.77
C LYS A 62 -7.07 4.60 5.42
N LEU A 63 -6.77 3.55 6.18
CA LEU A 63 -7.77 2.80 6.96
C LEU A 63 -8.42 3.68 8.03
N ARG A 64 -7.64 4.51 8.72
CA ARG A 64 -8.15 5.46 9.72
C ARG A 64 -9.08 6.51 9.11
N GLU A 65 -8.68 7.14 8.00
CA GLU A 65 -9.53 8.10 7.27
C GLU A 65 -10.88 7.47 6.89
N ASP A 66 -10.88 6.22 6.39
CA ASP A 66 -12.08 5.52 5.97
C ASP A 66 -12.99 5.16 7.16
N LEU A 67 -12.41 4.72 8.30
CA LEU A 67 -13.15 4.44 9.53
C LEU A 67 -13.77 5.70 10.14
N GLU A 68 -13.03 6.82 10.19
CA GLU A 68 -13.56 8.09 10.70
C GLU A 68 -14.72 8.60 9.85
N ARG A 69 -14.63 8.47 8.52
CA ARG A 69 -15.72 8.83 7.60
C ARG A 69 -16.96 7.99 7.87
N LEU A 70 -16.81 6.68 8.01
CA LEU A 70 -17.94 5.78 8.27
C LEU A 70 -18.53 5.96 9.67
N LYS A 71 -17.71 6.35 10.65
CA LYS A 71 -18.16 6.74 11.99
C LYS A 71 -19.07 7.97 11.95
N LYS A 72 -18.73 8.98 11.14
CA LYS A 72 -19.60 10.17 10.93
C LYS A 72 -20.95 9.80 10.34
N ILE A 73 -20.99 8.83 9.42
CA ILE A 73 -22.22 8.31 8.79
C ILE A 73 -22.99 7.37 9.73
N ARG A 74 -22.38 6.94 10.84
CA ARG A 74 -22.96 6.02 11.85
C ARG A 74 -23.36 4.66 11.29
N VAL A 75 -22.52 4.10 10.40
CA VAL A 75 -22.74 2.74 9.88
C VAL A 75 -22.57 1.71 11.01
N HIS A 76 -23.53 0.79 11.13
CA HIS A 76 -23.54 -0.26 12.17
C HIS A 76 -22.17 -0.93 12.34
N ARG A 77 -21.63 -1.52 11.26
CA ARG A 77 -20.34 -2.23 11.27
C ARG A 77 -19.17 -1.42 11.87
N VAL A 78 -19.13 -0.11 11.63
CA VAL A 78 -18.03 0.74 12.13
C VAL A 78 -18.23 1.15 13.58
N LEU A 79 -19.48 1.31 14.03
CA LEU A 79 -19.79 1.51 15.45
C LEU A 79 -19.39 0.27 16.27
N CYS A 80 -19.68 -0.92 15.74
CA CYS A 80 -19.23 -2.19 16.31
C CYS A 80 -17.71 -2.24 16.43
N HIS A 81 -17.01 -1.92 15.34
CA HIS A 81 -15.54 -1.92 15.31
C HIS A 81 -14.93 -0.85 16.25
N PHE A 82 -15.62 0.28 16.45
CA PHE A 82 -15.23 1.32 17.40
C PHE A 82 -15.40 0.88 18.87
N TRP A 83 -16.40 0.06 19.16
CA TRP A 83 -16.64 -0.50 20.49
C TRP A 83 -15.96 -1.85 20.74
N GLY A 84 -15.18 -2.37 19.77
CA GLY A 84 -14.51 -3.67 19.88
C GLY A 84 -15.47 -4.86 19.86
N LEU A 85 -16.69 -4.66 19.37
CA LEU A 85 -17.71 -5.70 19.25
C LEU A 85 -17.59 -6.39 17.89
N GLN A 86 -17.54 -7.72 17.90
CA GLN A 86 -17.47 -8.54 16.70
C GLN A 86 -18.86 -9.14 16.42
N PHE A 87 -19.37 -8.94 15.21
CA PHE A 87 -20.66 -9.44 14.73
C PHE A 87 -20.48 -10.14 13.38
#